data_AF-A0A6G1CWI1-F1
#
_entry.id   AF-A0A6G1CWI1-F1
#
_cell.length_a   1.000
_cell.length_b   1.000
_cell.length_c   1.000
_cell.angle_alpha   90.00
_cell.angle_beta   90.00
_cell.angle_gamma   90.00
#
_symmetry.space_group_name_H-M   'P 1'
#
loop_
_entity.id
_entity.type
_entity.pdbx_description
1 polymer ?
#
loop_
_entity_poly.entity_id
_entity_poly.type
_entity_poly.pdbx_seq_one_letter_code
_entity_poly.pdbx_strand_id
1 'polypeptide(L)'
;MPYAMWKNGKLCDDGYLKFHKRISERSGLGDENYLPSPMHYIPPQFSLDEARAEAELVIFTAIDDLLAKTRVSPGDIAILIVNCSIFSPTSSLADMVMRSCV
;
A
#
# COMPACT_ATOMS: atom_id res chain seq x y z
N MET A 1 -1.53 -3.92 -21.20
CA MET A 1 -1.76 -5.30 -20.72
C MET A 1 -3.19 -5.73 -21.03
N PRO A 2 -3.47 -6.63 -21.98
CA PRO A 2 -4.84 -6.98 -22.38
C PRO A 2 -5.47 -8.13 -21.55
N TYR A 3 -6.58 -7.81 -20.86
CA TYR A 3 -7.83 -8.59 -20.81
C TYR A 3 -7.86 -10.08 -20.37
N ALA A 4 -6.77 -10.68 -19.85
CA ALA A 4 -6.72 -12.12 -19.55
C ALA A 4 -6.70 -12.52 -18.05
N MET A 5 -6.90 -11.58 -17.10
CA MET A 5 -6.87 -11.86 -15.65
C MET A 5 -8.15 -12.54 -15.10
N TRP A 6 -8.22 -13.86 -15.28
CA TRP A 6 -8.72 -14.86 -14.31
C TRP A 6 -10.24 -15.17 -14.11
N LYS A 7 -10.50 -16.23 -13.32
CA LYS A 7 -11.76 -16.93 -12.95
C LYS A 7 -12.37 -17.89 -14.02
N ASN A 8 -11.62 -18.95 -14.37
CA ASN A 8 -11.55 -19.61 -15.71
C ASN A 8 -11.22 -18.64 -16.86
N GLY A 9 -11.72 -17.41 -16.79
CA GLY A 9 -11.45 -16.23 -17.62
C GLY A 9 -12.53 -15.16 -17.34
N LYS A 10 -12.19 -13.86 -17.44
CA LYS A 10 -13.11 -12.72 -17.24
C LYS A 10 -13.76 -12.63 -15.83
N LEU A 11 -13.03 -12.14 -14.82
CA LEU A 11 -13.52 -11.03 -13.97
C LEU A 11 -13.77 -9.82 -14.90
N CYS A 12 -14.70 -8.93 -14.55
CA CYS A 12 -15.14 -7.80 -15.36
C CYS A 12 -15.89 -8.19 -16.64
N ASP A 13 -17.21 -7.93 -16.69
CA ASP A 13 -17.82 -7.71 -18.01
C ASP A 13 -17.12 -6.54 -18.74
N ASP A 14 -17.23 -6.48 -20.07
CA ASP A 14 -16.65 -5.41 -20.88
C ASP A 14 -17.17 -4.03 -20.45
N GLY A 15 -18.43 -3.92 -20.03
CA GLY A 15 -18.99 -2.70 -19.44
C GLY A 15 -18.30 -2.29 -18.12
N TYR A 16 -17.99 -3.26 -17.26
CA TYR A 16 -17.28 -3.04 -15.99
C TYR A 16 -15.84 -2.60 -16.22
N LEU A 17 -15.09 -3.25 -17.13
CA LEU A 17 -13.71 -2.81 -17.40
C LEU A 17 -13.69 -1.43 -18.07
N LYS A 18 -14.61 -1.15 -18.99
CA LYS A 18 -14.79 0.21 -19.56
C LYS A 18 -15.19 1.24 -18.50
N PHE A 19 -15.81 0.86 -17.40
CA PHE A 19 -16.11 1.75 -16.27
C PHE A 19 -14.85 2.01 -15.43
N HIS A 20 -14.18 0.96 -14.95
CA HIS A 20 -12.96 1.09 -14.14
C HIS A 20 -11.82 1.79 -14.90
N LYS A 21 -11.64 1.48 -16.19
CA LYS A 21 -10.68 2.19 -17.06
C LYS A 21 -10.98 3.69 -17.13
N ARG A 22 -12.24 4.08 -17.35
CA ARG A 22 -12.64 5.50 -17.39
C ARG A 22 -12.48 6.22 -16.05
N ILE A 23 -12.58 5.51 -14.92
CA ILE A 23 -12.25 6.07 -13.59
C ILE A 23 -10.74 6.27 -13.49
N SER A 24 -9.94 5.25 -13.81
CA SER A 24 -8.48 5.30 -13.71
C SER A 24 -7.84 6.34 -14.64
N GLU A 25 -8.39 6.56 -15.83
CA GLU A 25 -7.94 7.59 -16.77
C GLU A 25 -8.35 9.02 -16.33
N ARG A 26 -9.22 9.15 -15.33
CA ARG A 26 -9.78 10.44 -14.85
C ARG A 26 -9.50 10.74 -13.39
N SER A 27 -8.84 9.84 -12.66
CA SER A 27 -8.51 10.00 -11.24
C SER A 27 -7.33 10.94 -10.99
N GLY A 28 -6.57 11.31 -12.04
CA GLY A 28 -5.40 12.19 -11.93
C GLY A 28 -4.18 11.51 -11.29
N LEU A 29 -4.17 10.18 -11.21
CA LEU A 29 -3.02 9.41 -10.74
C LEU A 29 -1.92 9.42 -11.81
N GLY A 30 -0.70 9.77 -11.39
CA GLY A 30 0.49 9.66 -12.24
C GLY A 30 1.13 8.27 -12.16
N ASP A 31 2.16 8.05 -12.96
CA ASP A 31 2.83 6.75 -13.08
C ASP A 31 3.44 6.25 -11.75
N GLU A 32 3.79 7.15 -10.83
CA GLU A 32 4.35 6.82 -9.51
C GLU A 32 3.31 6.31 -8.47
N ASN A 33 2.04 6.16 -8.85
CA ASN A 33 1.01 5.61 -7.98
C ASN A 33 0.70 4.15 -8.34
N TYR A 34 1.13 3.22 -7.49
CA TYR A 34 0.99 1.78 -7.72
C TYR A 34 -0.06 1.13 -6.81
N LEU A 35 -0.41 -0.12 -7.13
CA LEU A 35 -1.09 -1.01 -6.20
C LEU A 35 -0.02 -1.78 -5.38
N PRO A 36 -0.34 -2.24 -4.16
CA PRO A 36 0.50 -3.17 -3.42
C PRO A 36 1.03 -4.34 -4.23
N SER A 37 2.29 -4.73 -3.99
CA SER A 37 3.01 -5.79 -4.70
C SER A 37 2.18 -7.08 -4.95
N PRO A 38 1.42 -7.63 -3.98
CA PRO A 38 0.40 -8.67 -4.16
C PRO A 38 -0.46 -8.63 -5.43
N MET A 39 -0.84 -7.43 -5.89
CA MET A 39 -1.74 -7.25 -7.03
C MET A 39 -1.04 -7.26 -8.40
N HIS A 40 0.29 -7.28 -8.43
CA HIS A 40 1.07 -7.35 -9.68
C HIS A 40 1.19 -8.78 -10.24
N TYR A 41 0.85 -9.81 -9.45
CA TYR A 41 0.90 -11.22 -9.86
C TYR A 41 -0.37 -11.69 -10.59
N ILE A 42 -0.26 -12.76 -11.38
CA ILE A 42 -1.38 -13.46 -12.03
C ILE A 42 -1.38 -14.94 -11.62
N PRO A 43 -2.34 -15.42 -10.80
CA PRO A 43 -3.31 -14.63 -10.04
C PRO A 43 -2.62 -13.74 -8.97
N PRO A 44 -3.30 -12.70 -8.47
CA PRO A 44 -2.83 -11.93 -7.32
C PRO A 44 -2.53 -12.81 -6.12
N GLN A 45 -1.46 -12.49 -5.38
CA GLN A 45 -0.99 -13.26 -4.23
C GLN A 45 -1.18 -12.47 -2.94
N PHE A 46 -2.27 -12.74 -2.23
CA PHE A 46 -2.56 -12.08 -0.95
C PHE A 46 -2.12 -12.96 0.22
N SER A 47 -1.22 -12.44 1.05
CA SER A 47 -0.86 -13.03 2.35
C SER A 47 -0.74 -11.91 3.40
N LEU A 48 -0.77 -12.29 4.69
CA LEU A 48 -0.51 -11.34 5.77
C LEU A 48 0.95 -10.87 5.79
N ASP A 49 1.87 -11.71 5.34
CA ASP A 49 3.30 -11.40 5.28
C ASP A 49 3.60 -10.36 4.19
N GLU A 50 2.98 -10.48 3.02
CA GLU A 50 3.09 -9.47 1.95
C GLU A 50 2.42 -8.14 2.35
N ALA A 51 1.23 -8.20 2.97
CA ALA A 51 0.57 -7.00 3.48
C ALA A 51 1.38 -6.29 4.56
N ARG A 52 2.12 -7.06 5.38
CA ARG A 52 3.08 -6.55 6.35
C ARG A 52 4.30 -5.94 5.69
N ALA A 53 4.92 -6.62 4.71
CA ALA A 53 6.10 -6.13 4.00
C ALA A 53 5.81 -4.80 3.26
N GLU A 54 4.64 -4.70 2.61
CA GLU A 54 4.15 -3.46 1.99
C GLU A 54 3.97 -2.35 3.02
N ALA A 55 3.34 -2.64 4.16
CA ALA A 55 3.14 -1.66 5.23
C ALA A 55 4.46 -1.21 5.87
N GLU A 56 5.40 -2.11 6.12
CA GLU A 56 6.75 -1.78 6.61
C GLU A 56 7.50 -0.90 5.60
N LEU A 57 7.52 -1.28 4.31
CA LEU A 57 8.16 -0.51 3.24
C LEU A 57 7.61 0.92 3.16
N VAL A 58 6.29 1.07 3.05
CA VAL A 58 5.63 2.38 2.89
C VAL A 58 5.79 3.26 4.13
N ILE A 59 5.59 2.69 5.33
CA ILE A 59 5.62 3.47 6.58
C ILE A 59 7.05 3.88 6.92
N PHE A 60 8.03 2.98 6.88
CA PHE A 60 9.41 3.33 7.23
C PHE A 60 10.03 4.28 6.19
N THR A 61 9.82 4.06 4.89
CA THR A 61 10.30 4.99 3.86
C THR A 61 9.74 6.40 4.08
N ALA A 62 8.45 6.53 4.40
CA ALA A 62 7.83 7.83 4.67
C ALA A 62 8.36 8.50 5.96
N ILE A 63 8.67 7.72 7.00
CA ILE A 63 9.27 8.22 8.24
C ILE A 63 10.71 8.69 8.00
N ASP A 64 11.54 7.90 7.32
CA ASP A 64 12.93 8.24 7.02
C ASP A 64 13.02 9.51 6.17
N ASP A 65 12.18 9.63 5.13
CA ASP A 65 12.07 10.83 4.30
C ASP A 65 11.65 12.07 5.11
N LEU A 66 10.71 11.92 6.05
CA LEU A 66 10.23 13.00 6.91
C LEU A 66 11.33 13.47 7.88
N LEU A 67 12.00 12.54 8.54
CA LEU A 67 13.09 12.83 9.49
C LEU A 67 14.29 13.45 8.78
N ALA A 68 14.67 12.95 7.60
CA ALA A 68 15.74 13.51 6.79
C ALA A 68 15.45 14.96 6.35
N LYS A 69 14.21 15.25 5.96
CA LYS A 69 13.78 16.60 5.52
C LYS A 69 13.63 17.59 6.68
N THR A 70 13.12 17.14 7.83
CA THR A 70 12.85 18.00 9.00
C THR A 70 14.02 18.14 9.95
N ARG A 71 14.95 17.17 9.96
CA ARG A 71 16.06 17.04 10.92
C ARG A 71 15.64 16.92 12.38
N VAL A 72 14.39 16.54 12.64
CA VAL A 72 13.87 16.21 13.97
C VAL A 72 14.43 14.86 14.41
N SER A 73 14.88 14.73 15.66
CA SER A 73 15.26 13.42 16.20
C SER A 73 14.01 12.59 16.48
N PRO A 74 13.98 11.26 16.22
CA PRO A 74 12.89 10.40 16.67
C PRO A 74 12.58 10.55 18.17
N GLY A 75 13.62 10.79 18.99
CA GLY A 75 13.47 11.00 20.44
C GLY A 75 12.77 12.31 20.85
N ASP A 76 12.64 13.27 19.94
CA ASP A 76 11.90 14.53 20.18
C ASP A 76 10.39 14.38 19.93
N ILE A 77 9.95 13.22 19.38
CA ILE A 77 8.56 12.97 18.99
C ILE A 77 7.79 12.32 20.14
N ALA A 78 6.97 13.11 20.84
CA ALA A 78 6.22 12.64 22.00
C ALA A 78 4.98 11.78 21.69
N ILE A 79 4.41 11.88 20.47
CA ILE A 79 3.16 11.22 20.09
C ILE A 79 3.26 10.70 18.65
N LEU A 80 3.03 9.40 18.47
CA LEU A 80 2.84 8.75 17.17
C LEU A 80 1.35 8.46 16.96
N ILE A 81 0.80 8.85 15.81
CA ILE A 81 -0.55 8.49 15.37
C ILE A 81 -0.43 7.75 14.04
N VAL A 82 -0.89 6.50 14.01
CA VAL A 82 -0.93 5.67 12.79
C VAL A 82 -2.38 5.43 12.39
N ASN A 83 -2.67 5.58 11.09
CA ASN A 83 -3.98 5.28 10.51
C ASN A 83 -3.80 4.35 9.31
N CYS A 84 -4.52 3.23 9.29
CA CYS A 84 -4.63 2.34 8.15
C CYS A 84 -6.03 1.70 8.15
N SER A 85 -6.70 1.70 7.00
CA SER A 85 -8.03 1.09 6.81
C SER A 85 -7.99 -0.26 6.08
N ILE A 86 -6.84 -0.63 5.52
CA ILE A 86 -6.66 -1.81 4.64
C ILE A 86 -6.03 -2.98 5.41
N PHE A 87 -5.16 -2.68 6.38
CA PHE A 87 -4.38 -3.67 7.12
C PHE A 87 -4.29 -3.32 8.60
N SER A 88 -4.77 -4.22 9.45
CA SER A 88 -4.84 -4.05 10.91
C SER A 88 -4.33 -5.31 11.62
N PRO A 89 -2.99 -5.52 11.66
CA PRO A 89 -2.39 -6.68 12.29
C PRO A 89 -2.48 -6.67 13.82
N THR A 90 -2.18 -7.82 14.41
CA THR A 90 -1.87 -7.99 15.84
C THR A 90 -0.40 -8.46 15.92
N SER A 91 0.55 -7.73 16.52
CA SER A 91 0.51 -6.38 17.11
C SER A 91 0.17 -5.26 16.11
N SER A 92 -0.16 -4.07 16.62
CA SER A 92 -0.59 -2.94 15.79
C SER A 92 0.54 -2.35 14.93
N LEU A 93 0.18 -1.55 13.90
CA LEU A 93 1.15 -0.80 13.11
C LEU A 93 1.88 0.28 13.93
N ALA A 94 1.28 0.78 15.02
CA ALA A 94 1.98 1.68 15.94
C ALA A 94 3.07 0.93 16.73
N ASP A 95 2.78 -0.30 17.22
CA ASP A 95 3.79 -1.15 17.86
C ASP A 95 4.95 -1.50 16.91
N MET A 96 4.64 -1.70 15.62
CA MET A 96 5.61 -1.99 14.57
C MET A 96 6.62 -0.85 14.39
N VAL A 97 6.15 0.40 14.31
CA VAL A 97 7.04 1.58 14.24
C VAL A 97 7.84 1.75 15.53
N MET A 98 7.18 1.71 16.69
CA MET A 98 7.82 1.95 17.99
C MET A 98 8.92 0.92 18.33
N ARG A 99 8.81 -0.32 17.83
CA ARG A 99 9.82 -1.38 18.04
C ARG A 99 11.06 -1.28 17.14
N SER A 100 10.99 -0.52 16.05
CA SER A 100 12.09 -0.41 15.07
C SER A 100 12.92 0.86 15.22
N CYS A 101 12.44 1.85 15.99
CA CYS A 101 13.12 3.14 16.21
C CYS A 101 13.83 3.26 17.57
N VAL A 102 14.00 2.16 18.31
CA VAL A 102 14.62 2.09 19.65
C VAL A 102 15.65 0.97 19.73
#